data_AF-A0A1G9YN12-F1
#
_entry.id   AF-A0A1G9YN12-F1
#
_cell.length_a   1.000
_cell.length_b   1.000
_cell.length_c   1.000
_cell.angle_alpha   90.00
_cell.angle_beta   90.00
_cell.angle_gamma   90.00
#
_symmetry.space_group_name_H-M   'P 1'
#
loop_
_entity.id
_entity.type
_entity.pdbx_description
1 polymer ?
#
loop_
_entity_poly.entity_id
_entity_poly.type
_entity_poly.pdbx_seq_one_letter_code
_entity_poly.pdbx_strand_id
1 'polypeptide(L)'
;MQRRTYLAASLGLTAASAGCLTSALGGTEGGETVLDPPADQQYDSSELPYPAHGQALPDFELPDPLAGEVVESAAVDGTLVVTAFFATCPVECVRLIGQLAGVQQGTVERGIEDEVTFLAITFDPERDDAATLREYGQRMNIDMAAGNWRFLRPASPERAETVVDEKLGVTFDRIGAGESQRLPGYDFRHLSLTFLRNPDGTVERAYRTDRPDHKRVLSDVQTVVEATA
;
A
#
# COMPACT_ATOMS: atom_id res chain seq x y z
N MET A 1 -71.54 -28.51 -28.72
CA MET A 1 -71.41 -29.65 -27.81
C MET A 1 -69.96 -30.10 -27.83
N GLN A 2 -69.30 -30.15 -26.65
CA GLN A 2 -68.14 -31.01 -26.30
C GLN A 2 -66.84 -30.85 -27.15
N ARG A 3 -65.61 -30.85 -26.64
CA ARG A 3 -65.02 -31.29 -25.36
C ARG A 3 -63.56 -30.78 -25.31
N ARG A 4 -63.04 -30.61 -24.09
CA ARG A 4 -61.64 -30.30 -23.70
C ARG A 4 -60.69 -31.48 -23.94
N THR A 5 -59.38 -31.24 -24.23
CA THR A 5 -58.16 -32.00 -23.79
C THR A 5 -56.91 -31.44 -24.54
N TYR A 6 -55.93 -30.76 -23.91
CA TYR A 6 -54.74 -31.16 -23.10
C TYR A 6 -53.47 -31.58 -23.90
N LEU A 7 -52.30 -31.10 -23.40
CA LEU A 7 -50.88 -31.45 -23.65
C LEU A 7 -50.18 -30.69 -24.81
N ALA A 8 -48.95 -30.17 -24.69
CA ALA A 8 -47.88 -30.31 -23.69
C ALA A 8 -47.03 -29.02 -23.68
N ALA A 9 -46.71 -28.50 -22.49
CA ALA A 9 -45.70 -27.46 -22.32
C ALA A 9 -44.35 -28.14 -22.07
N SER A 10 -43.43 -28.01 -23.02
CA SER A 10 -42.05 -28.45 -22.89
C SER A 10 -41.30 -27.55 -21.91
N LEU A 11 -40.83 -28.14 -20.82
CA LEU A 11 -39.85 -27.55 -19.90
C LEU A 11 -38.55 -27.26 -20.67
N GLY A 12 -38.30 -25.98 -20.95
CA GLY A 12 -36.98 -25.52 -21.39
C GLY A 12 -36.02 -25.54 -20.21
N LEU A 13 -35.01 -26.42 -20.26
CA LEU A 13 -33.83 -26.34 -19.41
C LEU A 13 -33.05 -25.07 -19.79
N THR A 14 -33.23 -23.99 -19.02
CA THR A 14 -32.25 -22.90 -19.01
C THR A 14 -31.05 -23.39 -18.20
N ALA A 15 -30.00 -23.79 -18.91
CA ALA A 15 -28.68 -23.94 -18.33
C ALA A 15 -28.26 -22.57 -17.77
N ALA A 16 -28.31 -22.41 -16.45
CA ALA A 16 -27.69 -21.29 -15.78
C ALA A 16 -26.18 -21.53 -15.84
N SER A 17 -25.51 -20.91 -16.81
CA SER A 17 -24.09 -20.66 -16.68
C SER A 17 -23.91 -19.81 -15.43
N ALA A 18 -23.16 -20.31 -14.46
CA ALA A 18 -22.69 -19.55 -13.31
C ALA A 18 -21.74 -18.46 -13.83
N GLY A 19 -22.31 -17.41 -14.40
CA GLY A 19 -21.62 -16.17 -14.72
C GLY A 19 -21.63 -15.31 -13.46
N CYS A 20 -20.44 -15.07 -12.93
CA CYS A 20 -20.17 -14.25 -11.77
C CYS A 20 -20.93 -12.91 -11.88
N LEU A 21 -22.00 -12.77 -11.10
CA LEU A 21 -22.61 -11.50 -10.78
C LEU A 21 -21.92 -10.98 -9.51
N THR A 22 -20.73 -10.39 -9.64
CA THR A 22 -20.18 -9.48 -8.63
C THR A 22 -19.72 -8.21 -9.31
N SER A 23 -20.61 -7.23 -9.32
CA SER A 23 -20.33 -5.83 -9.69
C SER A 23 -21.56 -5.02 -9.29
N ALA A 24 -21.80 -4.88 -7.98
CA ALA A 24 -22.83 -3.96 -7.49
C ALA A 24 -22.71 -3.56 -6.01
N LEU A 25 -21.79 -4.13 -5.22
CA LEU A 25 -21.61 -3.76 -3.82
C LEU A 25 -20.11 -3.52 -3.59
N GLY A 26 -19.73 -2.28 -3.26
CA GLY A 26 -18.34 -1.83 -3.13
C GLY A 26 -17.57 -2.49 -1.98
N GLY A 27 -17.20 -3.75 -2.17
CA GLY A 27 -16.10 -4.39 -1.45
C GLY A 27 -14.85 -4.34 -2.31
N THR A 28 -13.71 -3.99 -1.70
CA THR A 28 -12.38 -4.22 -2.27
C THR A 28 -12.11 -5.73 -2.31
N GLU A 29 -12.64 -6.42 -3.33
CA GLU A 29 -12.36 -7.84 -3.56
C GLU A 29 -10.88 -7.97 -3.96
N GLY A 30 -10.03 -8.41 -3.03
CA GLY A 30 -8.64 -8.76 -3.36
C GLY A 30 -8.56 -10.12 -4.06
N GLY A 31 -7.36 -10.44 -4.55
CA GLY A 31 -7.10 -11.62 -5.37
C GLY A 31 -6.32 -12.72 -4.65
N GLU A 32 -5.72 -13.61 -5.45
CA GLU A 32 -4.83 -14.66 -4.96
C GLU A 32 -3.56 -14.04 -4.35
N THR A 33 -3.02 -14.72 -3.34
CA THR A 33 -1.79 -14.32 -2.63
C THR A 33 -0.74 -15.41 -2.78
N VAL A 34 0.51 -14.99 -2.88
CA VAL A 34 1.69 -15.88 -2.88
C VAL A 34 2.06 -16.27 -1.46
N LEU A 35 1.98 -15.32 -0.52
CA LEU A 35 2.32 -15.57 0.87
C LEU A 35 1.12 -16.14 1.63
N ASP A 36 1.39 -17.05 2.56
CA ASP A 36 0.39 -17.46 3.54
C ASP A 36 -0.07 -16.25 4.40
N PRO A 37 -1.31 -16.28 4.91
CA PRO A 37 -1.78 -15.32 5.90
C PRO A 37 -0.82 -15.21 7.09
N PRO A 38 -0.66 -14.01 7.70
CA PRO A 38 0.16 -13.85 8.90
C PRO A 38 -0.23 -14.84 10.00
N ALA A 39 0.75 -15.59 10.51
CA ALA A 39 0.51 -16.63 11.51
C ALA A 39 -0.05 -16.09 12.85
N ASP A 40 0.15 -14.80 13.11
CA ASP A 40 -0.35 -14.06 14.28
C ASP A 40 -1.61 -13.25 13.99
N GLN A 41 -2.27 -13.47 12.86
CA GLN A 41 -3.53 -12.82 12.51
C GLN A 41 -4.65 -13.23 13.48
N GLN A 42 -5.17 -12.24 14.23
CA GLN A 42 -6.23 -12.43 15.22
C GLN A 42 -7.63 -12.07 14.69
N TYR A 43 -7.70 -11.31 13.60
CA TYR A 43 -8.94 -10.79 13.01
C TYR A 43 -8.93 -11.04 11.51
N ASP A 44 -10.10 -11.22 10.92
CA ASP A 44 -10.21 -11.31 9.46
C ASP A 44 -9.74 -10.01 8.82
N SER A 45 -9.11 -10.11 7.63
CA SER A 45 -8.57 -8.94 6.93
C SER A 45 -9.64 -7.85 6.70
N SER A 46 -10.89 -8.26 6.47
CA SER A 46 -12.05 -7.36 6.28
C SER A 46 -12.49 -6.60 7.53
N GLU A 47 -12.04 -7.00 8.72
CA GLU A 47 -12.36 -6.33 9.98
C GLU A 47 -11.28 -5.32 10.40
N LEU A 48 -10.16 -5.25 9.66
CA LEU A 48 -9.07 -4.32 9.94
C LEU A 48 -9.35 -2.96 9.29
N PRO A 49 -8.92 -1.85 9.93
CA PRO A 49 -9.13 -0.49 9.41
C PRO A 49 -8.11 -0.11 8.31
N TYR A 50 -7.39 -1.09 7.76
CA TYR A 50 -6.37 -0.92 6.71
C TYR A 50 -6.39 -2.16 5.81
N PRO A 51 -5.95 -2.05 4.54
CA PRO A 51 -5.90 -3.19 3.64
C PRO A 51 -4.90 -4.24 4.17
N ALA A 52 -5.36 -5.46 4.32
CA ALA A 52 -4.59 -6.58 4.87
C ALA A 52 -4.52 -7.75 3.89
N HIS A 53 -3.95 -8.87 4.33
CA HIS A 53 -3.69 -10.05 3.50
C HIS A 53 -4.92 -10.45 2.68
N GLY A 54 -4.74 -10.62 1.36
CA GLY A 54 -5.78 -11.03 0.44
C GLY A 54 -6.76 -9.93 0.02
N GLN A 55 -6.55 -8.67 0.42
CA GLN A 55 -7.35 -7.53 -0.02
C GLN A 55 -6.63 -6.71 -1.09
N ALA A 56 -7.41 -6.01 -1.93
CA ALA A 56 -6.83 -5.07 -2.87
C ALA A 56 -6.20 -3.88 -2.13
N LEU A 57 -5.01 -3.46 -2.58
CA LEU A 57 -4.45 -2.18 -2.15
C LEU A 57 -5.30 -1.05 -2.76
N PRO A 58 -5.82 -0.09 -1.98
CA PRO A 58 -6.64 0.99 -2.51
C PRO A 58 -5.88 1.89 -3.48
N ASP A 59 -6.53 2.22 -4.60
CA ASP A 59 -5.94 3.07 -5.62
C ASP A 59 -5.73 4.50 -5.13
N PHE A 60 -4.57 5.08 -5.41
CA PHE A 60 -4.28 6.48 -5.18
C PHE A 60 -3.40 7.06 -6.30
N GLU A 61 -3.50 8.37 -6.45
CA GLU A 61 -2.69 9.14 -7.39
C GLU A 61 -2.07 10.31 -6.62
N LEU A 62 -0.74 10.39 -6.65
CA LEU A 62 0.03 11.38 -5.93
C LEU A 62 1.23 11.87 -6.75
N PRO A 63 1.57 13.17 -6.69
CA PRO A 63 2.79 13.70 -7.27
C PRO A 63 4.07 13.10 -6.65
N ASP A 64 5.04 12.75 -7.49
CA ASP A 64 6.45 12.60 -7.12
C ASP A 64 7.17 13.93 -7.43
N PRO A 65 7.52 14.74 -6.40
CA PRO A 65 8.13 16.04 -6.62
C PRO A 65 9.62 15.97 -7.00
N LEU A 66 10.25 14.79 -6.91
CA LEU A 66 11.65 14.60 -7.32
C LEU A 66 11.75 14.22 -8.79
N ALA A 67 10.83 13.38 -9.28
CA ALA A 67 10.75 12.99 -10.68
C ALA A 67 9.91 13.96 -11.53
N GLY A 68 9.03 14.74 -10.92
CA GLY A 68 8.15 15.68 -11.62
C GLY A 68 6.98 15.01 -12.35
N GLU A 69 6.57 13.83 -11.86
CA GLU A 69 5.50 13.01 -12.44
C GLU A 69 4.38 12.74 -11.42
N VAL A 70 3.25 12.22 -11.89
CA VAL A 70 2.19 11.70 -11.02
C VAL A 70 2.30 10.18 -11.04
N VAL A 71 2.32 9.58 -9.85
CA VAL A 71 2.31 8.12 -9.68
C VAL A 71 0.89 7.68 -9.38
N GLU A 72 0.35 6.81 -10.23
CA GLU A 72 -0.93 6.13 -10.04
C GLU A 72 -0.63 4.71 -9.52
N SER A 73 -1.02 4.40 -8.28
CA SER A 73 -0.60 3.15 -7.62
C SER A 73 -1.03 1.88 -8.36
N ALA A 74 -2.16 1.92 -9.06
CA ALA A 74 -2.69 0.82 -9.85
C ALA A 74 -1.92 0.58 -11.16
N ALA A 75 -1.22 1.61 -11.67
CA ALA A 75 -0.45 1.55 -12.91
C ALA A 75 1.03 1.25 -12.68
N VAL A 76 1.46 1.10 -11.42
CA VAL A 76 2.84 0.69 -11.14
C VAL A 76 2.96 -0.82 -11.35
N ASP A 77 3.79 -1.19 -12.30
CA ASP A 77 4.13 -2.58 -12.59
C ASP A 77 4.91 -3.21 -11.43
N GLY A 78 4.83 -4.54 -11.33
CA GLY A 78 5.61 -5.31 -10.37
C GLY A 78 5.12 -5.22 -8.92
N THR A 79 6.01 -5.58 -8.00
CA THR A 79 5.75 -5.62 -6.56
C THR A 79 5.86 -4.22 -5.96
N LEU A 80 4.90 -3.83 -5.12
CA LEU A 80 4.94 -2.55 -4.41
C LEU A 80 5.26 -2.71 -2.93
N VAL A 81 6.16 -1.87 -2.43
CA VAL A 81 6.37 -1.63 -1.00
C VAL A 81 5.88 -0.23 -0.67
N VAL A 82 4.74 -0.09 0.00
CA VAL A 82 4.08 1.20 0.26
C VAL A 82 4.11 1.53 1.74
N THR A 83 4.50 2.75 2.10
CA THR A 83 4.45 3.24 3.47
C THR A 83 4.12 4.72 3.54
N ALA A 84 3.81 5.21 4.74
CA ALA A 84 3.59 6.63 5.01
C ALA A 84 4.52 7.15 6.10
N PHE A 85 4.98 8.39 5.95
CA PHE A 85 5.98 9.00 6.83
C PHE A 85 5.86 10.53 6.84
N PHE A 86 6.72 11.19 7.60
CA PHE A 86 7.03 12.61 7.40
C PHE A 86 8.51 12.86 7.69
N ALA A 87 9.16 13.69 6.88
CA ALA A 87 10.61 13.81 6.83
C ALA A 87 11.21 14.47 8.09
N THR A 88 10.41 15.29 8.77
CA THR A 88 10.80 15.98 10.01
C THR A 88 10.69 15.09 11.25
N CYS A 89 10.15 13.87 11.15
CA CYS A 89 10.04 12.94 12.27
C CYS A 89 11.41 12.62 12.89
N PRO A 90 11.58 12.75 14.22
CA PRO A 90 12.90 12.64 14.83
C PRO A 90 13.36 11.19 15.05
N VAL A 91 12.45 10.21 15.13
CA VAL A 91 12.80 8.83 15.55
C VAL A 91 12.12 7.74 14.72
N GLU A 92 10.79 7.64 14.74
CA GLU A 92 10.07 6.47 14.24
C GLU A 92 10.19 6.33 12.72
N CYS A 93 9.94 7.41 11.97
CA CYS A 93 10.08 7.36 10.51
C CYS A 93 11.55 7.16 10.09
N VAL A 94 12.52 7.66 10.86
CA VAL A 94 13.95 7.40 10.60
C VAL A 94 14.24 5.89 10.72
N ARG A 95 13.66 5.22 11.71
CA ARG A 95 13.81 3.76 11.85
C ARG A 95 13.11 3.03 10.71
N LEU A 96 11.87 3.38 10.42
CA LEU A 96 11.06 2.74 9.40
C LEU A 96 11.71 2.85 8.01
N ILE A 97 11.99 4.07 7.57
CA ILE A 97 12.61 4.32 6.27
C ILE A 97 14.03 3.72 6.23
N GLY A 98 14.76 3.72 7.34
CA GLY A 98 16.06 3.05 7.42
C GLY A 98 15.99 1.53 7.21
N GLN A 99 14.97 0.86 7.76
CA GLN A 99 14.76 -0.56 7.48
C GLN A 99 14.43 -0.79 6.00
N LEU A 100 13.55 0.04 5.43
CA LEU A 100 13.14 -0.08 4.03
C LEU A 100 14.26 0.26 3.04
N ALA A 101 15.15 1.20 3.36
CA ALA A 101 16.38 1.42 2.58
C ALA A 101 17.28 0.18 2.58
N GLY A 102 17.35 -0.56 3.69
CA GLY A 102 18.01 -1.87 3.74
C GLY A 102 17.33 -2.94 2.88
N VAL A 103 15.99 -2.90 2.78
CA VAL A 103 15.24 -3.77 1.83
C VAL A 103 15.61 -3.40 0.39
N GLN A 104 15.61 -2.11 0.04
CA GLN A 104 15.97 -1.63 -1.30
C GLN A 104 17.39 -2.04 -1.69
N GLN A 105 18.38 -1.88 -0.80
CA GLN A 105 19.74 -2.35 -1.06
C GLN A 105 19.75 -3.87 -1.31
N GLY A 106 18.97 -4.61 -0.53
CA GLY A 106 18.81 -6.05 -0.69
C GLY A 106 18.17 -6.49 -2.01
N THR A 107 17.28 -5.67 -2.61
CA THR A 107 16.71 -5.95 -3.94
C THR A 107 17.74 -5.72 -5.04
N VAL A 108 18.52 -4.63 -4.95
CA VAL A 108 19.66 -4.35 -5.86
C VAL A 108 20.72 -5.45 -5.78
N GLU A 109 21.09 -5.89 -4.58
CA GLU A 109 22.06 -6.99 -4.40
C GLU A 109 21.60 -8.32 -5.03
N ARG A 110 20.28 -8.51 -5.17
CA ARG A 110 19.67 -9.71 -5.77
C ARG A 110 19.39 -9.55 -7.26
N GLY A 111 19.54 -8.36 -7.83
CA GLY A 111 19.20 -8.09 -9.22
C GLY A 111 17.70 -8.14 -9.50
N ILE A 112 16.87 -7.75 -8.52
CA ILE A 112 15.39 -7.72 -8.63
C ILE A 112 14.84 -6.30 -8.42
N GLU A 113 15.69 -5.27 -8.48
CA GLU A 113 15.31 -3.88 -8.26
C GLU A 113 14.28 -3.35 -9.25
N ASP A 114 14.32 -3.85 -10.50
CA ASP A 114 13.39 -3.47 -11.57
C ASP A 114 11.97 -4.05 -11.36
N GLU A 115 11.84 -5.09 -10.53
CA GLU A 115 10.57 -5.76 -10.24
C GLU A 115 9.87 -5.21 -8.97
N VAL A 116 10.51 -4.27 -8.26
CA VAL A 116 10.06 -3.79 -6.95
C VAL A 116 10.11 -2.29 -6.86
N THR A 117 8.96 -1.63 -6.68
CA THR A 117 8.89 -0.19 -6.45
C THR A 117 8.53 0.15 -5.00
N PHE A 118 9.30 1.04 -4.38
CA PHE A 118 9.04 1.61 -3.06
C PHE A 118 8.30 2.94 -3.19
N LEU A 119 7.14 3.05 -2.54
CA LEU A 119 6.35 4.28 -2.46
C LEU A 119 6.31 4.77 -1.01
N ALA A 120 7.05 5.84 -0.73
CA ALA A 120 7.04 6.52 0.57
C ALA A 120 6.20 7.79 0.48
N ILE A 121 5.02 7.79 1.11
CA ILE A 121 4.05 8.89 1.04
C ILE A 121 4.24 9.82 2.24
N THR A 122 4.51 11.10 2.02
CA THR A 122 4.50 12.05 3.13
C THR A 122 3.06 12.39 3.53
N PHE A 123 2.75 12.36 4.83
CA PHE A 123 1.51 12.93 5.37
C PHE A 123 1.67 14.38 5.88
N ASP A 124 2.83 14.99 5.64
CA ASP A 124 3.13 16.37 6.02
C ASP A 124 3.56 17.22 4.81
N PRO A 125 2.67 17.40 3.82
CA PRO A 125 3.03 18.07 2.58
C PRO A 125 3.41 19.54 2.78
N GLU A 126 3.08 20.17 3.92
CA GLU A 126 3.45 21.56 4.21
C GLU A 126 4.96 21.75 4.48
N ARG A 127 5.62 20.77 5.15
CA ARG A 127 7.06 20.82 5.44
C ARG A 127 7.90 19.99 4.48
N ASP A 128 7.33 18.93 3.93
CA ASP A 128 8.05 17.96 3.11
C ASP A 128 7.97 18.32 1.62
N ASP A 129 8.59 19.44 1.25
CA ASP A 129 8.73 19.84 -0.15
C ASP A 129 9.81 19.02 -0.90
N ALA A 130 10.01 19.30 -2.19
CA ALA A 130 10.97 18.59 -3.03
C ALA A 130 12.42 18.69 -2.52
N ALA A 131 12.80 19.80 -1.88
CA ALA A 131 14.15 19.97 -1.35
C ALA A 131 14.31 19.13 -0.08
N THR A 132 13.36 19.24 0.86
CA THR A 132 13.32 18.45 2.09
C THR A 132 13.33 16.95 1.80
N LEU A 133 12.53 16.47 0.84
CA LEU A 133 12.47 15.05 0.48
C LEU A 133 13.77 14.54 -0.14
N ARG A 134 14.45 15.37 -0.94
CA ARG A 134 15.77 15.03 -1.51
C ARG A 134 16.84 14.91 -0.42
N GLU A 135 16.89 15.87 0.49
CA GLU A 135 17.80 15.83 1.65
C GLU A 135 17.50 14.64 2.56
N TYR A 136 16.21 14.34 2.77
CA TYR A 136 15.77 13.18 3.52
C TYR A 136 16.26 11.88 2.88
N GLY A 137 16.06 11.70 1.56
CA GLY A 137 16.55 10.53 0.83
C GLY A 137 18.06 10.31 0.99
N GLN A 138 18.85 11.39 0.88
CA GLN A 138 20.30 11.34 1.11
C GLN A 138 20.64 10.93 2.54
N ARG A 139 19.97 11.54 3.54
CA ARG A 139 20.19 11.22 4.95
C ARG A 139 19.87 9.76 5.29
N MET A 140 18.88 9.19 4.60
CA MET A 140 18.46 7.80 4.79
C MET A 140 19.27 6.78 3.96
N ASN A 141 20.23 7.24 3.15
CA ASN A 141 21.00 6.40 2.20
C ASN A 141 20.11 5.59 1.25
N ILE A 142 19.01 6.20 0.77
CA ILE A 142 18.19 5.61 -0.27
C ILE A 142 18.94 5.70 -1.60
N ASP A 143 19.03 4.58 -2.31
CA ASP A 143 19.66 4.54 -3.62
C ASP A 143 18.67 5.05 -4.67
N MET A 144 18.64 6.37 -4.85
CA MET A 144 17.80 7.00 -5.86
C MET A 144 18.25 6.65 -7.29
N ALA A 145 19.49 6.17 -7.48
CA ALA A 145 20.01 5.81 -8.81
C ALA A 145 19.47 4.46 -9.30
N ALA A 146 19.05 3.58 -8.38
CA ALA A 146 18.33 2.34 -8.70
C ALA A 146 16.95 2.59 -9.35
N GLY A 147 16.42 3.82 -9.29
CA GLY A 147 15.18 4.20 -10.00
C GLY A 147 13.88 3.64 -9.43
N ASN A 148 13.96 2.82 -8.39
CA ASN A 148 12.85 2.04 -7.85
C ASN A 148 12.29 2.60 -6.52
N TRP A 149 12.64 3.83 -6.15
CA TRP A 149 12.10 4.51 -4.97
C TRP A 149 11.45 5.84 -5.33
N ARG A 150 10.22 6.05 -4.87
CA ARG A 150 9.43 7.27 -5.10
C ARG A 150 9.02 7.88 -3.77
N PHE A 151 9.27 9.18 -3.64
CA PHE A 151 8.69 9.98 -2.57
C PHE A 151 7.44 10.66 -3.10
N LEU A 152 6.29 10.40 -2.48
CA LEU A 152 5.01 10.92 -2.94
C LEU A 152 4.52 12.00 -1.99
N ARG A 153 4.12 13.15 -2.55
CA ARG A 153 3.66 14.31 -1.80
C ARG A 153 2.22 14.69 -2.18
N PRO A 154 1.24 14.45 -1.29
CA PRO A 154 -0.10 14.99 -1.43
C PRO A 154 -0.11 16.51 -1.68
N ALA A 155 -1.07 16.99 -2.49
CA ALA A 155 -1.17 18.40 -2.82
C ALA A 155 -1.57 19.30 -1.62
N SER A 156 -2.20 18.71 -0.60
CA SER A 156 -2.66 19.41 0.61
C SER A 156 -2.78 18.44 1.80
N PRO A 157 -2.88 18.95 3.04
CA PRO A 157 -3.17 18.13 4.23
C PRO A 157 -4.45 17.31 4.10
N GLU A 158 -5.51 17.85 3.51
CA GLU A 158 -6.77 17.13 3.31
C GLU A 158 -6.57 15.96 2.33
N ARG A 159 -5.76 16.15 1.29
CA ARG A 159 -5.41 15.05 0.38
C ARG A 159 -4.55 13.99 1.08
N ALA A 160 -3.69 14.39 2.02
CA ALA A 160 -2.93 13.46 2.85
C ALA A 160 -3.88 12.63 3.73
N GLU A 161 -4.87 13.26 4.36
CA GLU A 161 -5.89 12.56 5.17
C GLU A 161 -6.67 11.53 4.34
N THR A 162 -7.19 11.92 3.17
CA THR A 162 -7.92 10.99 2.28
C THR A 162 -7.09 9.80 1.83
N VAL A 163 -5.81 9.99 1.50
CA VAL A 163 -4.98 8.89 0.97
C VAL A 163 -4.35 8.07 2.09
N VAL A 164 -3.71 8.72 3.04
CA VAL A 164 -2.91 8.05 4.07
C VAL A 164 -3.80 7.48 5.18
N ASP A 165 -4.80 8.23 5.64
CA ASP A 165 -5.71 7.78 6.70
C ASP A 165 -6.88 6.99 6.11
N GLU A 166 -7.76 7.63 5.33
CA GLU A 166 -9.04 7.01 4.95
C GLU A 166 -8.87 5.79 4.03
N LYS A 167 -7.92 5.83 3.09
CA LYS A 167 -7.67 4.72 2.16
C LYS A 167 -6.70 3.69 2.73
N LEU A 168 -5.52 4.14 3.16
CA LEU A 168 -4.47 3.22 3.60
C LEU A 168 -4.59 2.81 5.08
N GLY A 169 -5.47 3.45 5.86
CA GLY A 169 -5.67 3.15 7.27
C GLY A 169 -4.47 3.51 8.16
N VAL A 170 -3.56 4.35 7.65
CA VAL A 170 -2.44 4.89 8.41
C VAL A 170 -2.94 6.14 9.14
N THR A 171 -3.65 5.95 10.25
CA THR A 171 -4.18 7.07 11.03
C THR A 171 -3.07 7.96 11.54
N PHE A 172 -3.24 9.29 11.38
CA PHE A 172 -2.30 10.28 11.88
C PHE A 172 -3.02 11.53 12.42
N ASP A 173 -2.63 11.96 13.61
CA ASP A 173 -3.15 13.16 14.28
C ASP A 173 -2.07 14.22 14.36
N ARG A 174 -2.34 15.43 13.87
CA ARG A 174 -1.48 16.60 14.13
C ARG A 174 -1.60 16.99 15.61
N ILE A 175 -0.44 17.26 16.22
CA ILE A 175 -0.29 17.69 17.61
C ILE A 175 0.36 19.07 17.63
N GLY A 176 -0.29 20.02 18.29
CA GLY A 176 0.07 21.43 18.24
C GLY A 176 1.38 21.79 18.95
N ALA A 177 1.79 23.04 18.75
CA ALA A 177 2.97 23.61 19.40
C ALA A 177 2.82 23.63 20.91
N GLY A 178 3.81 23.04 21.60
CA GLY A 178 3.83 22.92 23.05
C GLY A 178 3.14 21.66 23.59
N GLU A 179 2.42 20.90 22.76
CA GLU A 179 1.85 19.60 23.13
C GLU A 179 2.84 18.45 22.91
N SER A 180 3.74 18.59 21.92
CA SER A 180 4.92 17.73 21.77
C SER A 180 6.19 18.52 22.06
N GLN A 181 7.10 17.92 22.83
CA GLN A 181 8.45 18.44 23.06
C GLN A 181 9.46 17.91 22.04
N ARG A 182 9.03 17.04 21.10
CA ARG A 182 9.92 16.39 20.15
C ARG A 182 10.34 17.32 19.01
N LEU A 183 9.45 18.22 18.60
CA LEU A 183 9.65 19.12 17.46
C LEU A 183 9.17 20.54 17.77
N PRO A 184 9.85 21.58 17.27
CA PRO A 184 9.29 22.93 17.23
C PRO A 184 8.13 22.99 16.22
N GLY A 185 7.12 23.82 16.49
CA GLY A 185 5.93 23.89 15.63
C GLY A 185 4.97 22.75 15.97
N TYR A 186 4.71 21.83 15.04
CA TYR A 186 3.80 20.70 15.28
C TYR A 186 4.47 19.35 15.04
N ASP A 187 3.82 18.32 15.56
CA ASP A 187 4.23 16.93 15.48
C ASP A 187 3.05 16.06 15.06
N PHE A 188 3.28 14.76 14.88
CA PHE A 188 2.22 13.79 14.60
C PHE A 188 2.32 12.57 15.50
N ARG A 189 1.17 12.10 15.99
CA ARG A 189 0.97 10.71 16.43
C ARG A 189 0.43 9.96 15.23
N HIS A 190 1.05 8.85 14.85
CA HIS A 190 0.55 8.08 13.72
C HIS A 190 0.77 6.58 13.89
N LEU A 191 -0.03 5.80 13.16
CA LEU A 191 0.20 4.38 13.00
C LEU A 191 1.34 4.16 11.98
N SER A 192 2.18 3.15 12.20
CA SER A 192 3.17 2.73 11.21
C SER A 192 2.66 1.48 10.50
N LEU A 193 2.41 1.59 9.20
CA LEU A 193 2.11 0.47 8.31
C LEU A 193 3.08 0.49 7.13
N THR A 194 3.49 -0.70 6.71
CA THR A 194 4.10 -0.94 5.41
C THR A 194 3.32 -2.04 4.72
N PHE A 195 2.91 -1.81 3.48
CA PHE A 195 2.22 -2.79 2.66
C PHE A 195 3.19 -3.41 1.67
N LEU A 196 3.08 -4.72 1.48
CA LEU A 196 3.63 -5.45 0.36
C LEU A 196 2.47 -5.85 -0.55
N ARG A 197 2.46 -5.36 -1.79
CA ARG A 197 1.43 -5.66 -2.79
C ARG A 197 2.06 -6.39 -3.98
N ASN A 198 1.44 -7.50 -4.40
CA ASN A 198 1.86 -8.27 -5.57
C ASN A 198 1.43 -7.59 -6.89
N PRO A 199 1.98 -8.00 -8.06
CA PRO A 199 1.64 -7.43 -9.38
C PRO A 199 0.15 -7.35 -9.73
N ASP A 200 -0.70 -8.17 -9.11
CA ASP A 200 -2.15 -8.24 -9.38
C ASP A 200 -3.00 -7.24 -8.59
N GLY A 201 -2.42 -6.48 -7.65
CA GLY A 201 -3.18 -5.50 -6.86
C GLY A 201 -3.39 -5.91 -5.41
N THR A 202 -3.00 -7.14 -5.05
CA THR A 202 -3.37 -7.75 -3.79
C THR A 202 -2.30 -7.54 -2.75
N VAL A 203 -2.70 -7.17 -1.54
CA VAL A 203 -1.83 -7.05 -0.38
C VAL A 203 -1.44 -8.45 0.10
N GLU A 204 -0.17 -8.75 -0.02
CA GLU A 204 0.49 -9.96 0.49
C GLU A 204 0.81 -9.83 1.98
N ARG A 205 1.08 -8.60 2.45
CA ARG A 205 1.38 -8.34 3.86
C ARG A 205 1.16 -6.89 4.26
N ALA A 206 0.68 -6.67 5.48
CA ALA A 206 0.71 -5.39 6.16
C ALA A 206 1.56 -5.49 7.43
N TYR A 207 2.72 -4.83 7.47
CA TYR A 207 3.60 -4.80 8.63
C TYR A 207 3.22 -3.64 9.54
N ARG A 208 2.63 -3.94 10.71
CA ARG A 208 2.19 -2.94 11.69
C ARG A 208 3.27 -2.59 12.72
N THR A 209 4.34 -1.97 12.27
CA THR A 209 5.47 -1.57 13.13
C THR A 209 6.31 -0.45 12.50
N ASP A 210 6.96 0.37 13.34
CA ASP A 210 7.97 1.36 12.93
C ASP A 210 9.34 0.72 12.63
N ARG A 211 9.48 -0.59 12.85
CA ARG A 211 10.74 -1.35 12.77
C ARG A 211 10.49 -2.73 12.16
N PRO A 212 9.97 -2.82 10.93
CA PRO A 212 9.85 -4.11 10.28
C PRO A 212 11.25 -4.72 10.14
N ASP A 213 11.39 -6.02 10.40
CA ASP A 213 12.65 -6.72 10.16
C ASP A 213 12.93 -6.72 8.65
N HIS A 214 13.87 -5.89 8.21
CA HIS A 214 14.19 -5.75 6.78
C HIS A 214 14.54 -7.09 6.13
N LYS A 215 15.11 -8.07 6.85
CA LYS A 215 15.41 -9.39 6.27
C LYS A 215 14.15 -10.17 5.97
N ARG A 216 13.16 -10.08 6.86
CA ARG A 216 11.84 -10.68 6.64
C ARG A 216 11.12 -10.00 5.48
N VAL A 217 11.08 -8.66 5.47
CA VAL A 217 10.45 -7.91 4.37
C VAL A 217 11.09 -8.25 3.04
N LEU A 218 12.42 -8.29 2.97
CA LEU A 218 13.17 -8.64 1.78
C LEU A 218 12.93 -10.10 1.32
N SER A 219 12.82 -11.04 2.27
CA SER A 219 12.47 -12.43 1.95
C SER A 219 11.06 -12.54 1.39
N ASP A 220 10.10 -11.81 1.98
CA ASP A 220 8.71 -11.77 1.52
C ASP A 220 8.64 -11.13 0.11
N VAL A 221 9.32 -10.00 -0.11
CA VAL A 221 9.46 -9.34 -1.43
C VAL A 221 10.03 -10.31 -2.47
N GLN A 222 11.15 -10.96 -2.15
CA GLN A 222 11.80 -11.93 -3.05
C GLN A 222 10.85 -13.07 -3.42
N THR A 223 10.12 -13.61 -2.44
CA THR A 223 9.16 -14.71 -2.67
C THR A 223 8.05 -14.28 -3.63
N VAL A 224 7.51 -13.06 -3.46
CA VAL A 224 6.47 -12.52 -4.34
C VAL A 224 7.02 -12.31 -5.76
N VAL A 225 8.20 -11.69 -5.89
CA VAL A 225 8.83 -11.47 -7.20
C VAL A 225 9.10 -12.81 -7.91
N GLU A 226 9.69 -13.80 -7.23
CA GLU A 226 9.99 -15.10 -7.84
C GLU A 226 8.74 -15.87 -8.29
N ALA A 227 7.60 -15.64 -7.65
CA ALA A 227 6.34 -16.29 -7.99
C ALA A 227 5.57 -15.57 -9.11
N THR A 228 5.94 -14.33 -9.44
CA THR A 228 5.16 -13.45 -10.34
C THR A 228 5.95 -12.89 -11.53
N ALA A 229 7.26 -13.14 -11.58
CA ALA A 229 8.14 -12.82 -12.71
C ALA A 229 8.05 -13.82 -13.87
#